data_AF-A0AAD5N6M4-F1
#
_entry.id   AF-A0AAD5N6M4-F1
#
_cell.length_a   1.000
_cell.length_b   1.000
_cell.length_c   1.000
_cell.angle_alpha   90.00
_cell.angle_beta   90.00
_cell.angle_gamma   90.00
#
_symmetry.space_group_name_H-M   'P 1'
#
loop_
_entity.id
_entity.type
_entity.pdbx_description
1 polymer ?
#
loop_
_entity_poly.entity_id
_entity_poly.type
_entity_poly.pdbx_seq_one_letter_code
_entity_poly.pdbx_strand_id
1 'polypeptide(L)'
;MTAFRAVFLLGKIQKGQRLLVHGASGGVGLAAVQMAAEEGVTVVGTAGTEESLEIVRQNGANEVFNHRTSGYIDELKRKYPDGFDLIVEMSAHTNLANDFELLAPKGQVAIVGNRGEVTINPRALMMKEASVFGVMLMNSITSDWLAASSHISRFFCTSKFRPVIARTYPLESLSSAHTDIMDSKDKFDANLPNLEKKEGLMSQECELEPAIDLIIIALHNTCNHWTIGTP
;
A
#
# COMPACT_ATOMS: atom_id res chain seq x y z
N MET A 1 -0.04 6.88 -7.31
CA MET A 1 -1.19 6.65 -8.22
C MET A 1 -2.15 5.57 -7.72
N THR A 2 -1.79 4.28 -7.69
CA THR A 2 -2.70 3.20 -7.23
C THR A 2 -3.26 3.45 -5.83
N ALA A 3 -2.41 3.85 -4.87
CA ALA A 3 -2.84 4.20 -3.52
C ALA A 3 -3.90 5.32 -3.52
N PHE A 4 -3.68 6.39 -4.29
CA PHE A 4 -4.64 7.48 -4.41
C PHE A 4 -5.98 7.01 -4.99
N ARG A 5 -5.92 6.18 -6.04
CA ARG A 5 -7.12 5.59 -6.66
C ARG A 5 -7.92 4.76 -5.66
N ALA A 6 -7.23 3.90 -4.88
CA ALA A 6 -7.86 3.05 -3.88
C ALA A 6 -8.48 3.87 -2.74
N VAL A 7 -7.72 4.81 -2.18
CA VAL A 7 -8.05 5.51 -0.94
C VAL A 7 -9.04 6.66 -1.17
N PHE A 8 -8.77 7.54 -2.14
CA PHE A 8 -9.50 8.80 -2.29
C PHE A 8 -10.48 8.78 -3.46
N LEU A 9 -10.11 8.20 -4.60
CA LEU A 9 -10.98 8.23 -5.78
C LEU A 9 -12.15 7.24 -5.67
N LEU A 10 -11.84 5.97 -5.40
CA LEU A 10 -12.84 4.90 -5.30
C LEU A 10 -13.34 4.72 -3.87
N GLY A 11 -12.42 4.65 -2.90
CA GLY A 11 -12.75 4.47 -1.49
C GLY A 11 -13.27 5.72 -0.80
N LYS A 12 -13.06 6.91 -1.39
CA LYS A 12 -13.61 8.20 -0.92
C LYS A 12 -13.45 8.43 0.59
N ILE A 13 -12.33 7.99 1.17
CA ILE A 13 -12.08 8.15 2.60
C ILE A 13 -12.12 9.64 2.96
N GLN A 14 -12.67 9.94 4.13
CA GLN A 14 -12.78 11.29 4.67
C GLN A 14 -11.94 11.45 5.94
N LYS A 15 -11.58 12.69 6.25
CA LYS A 15 -10.94 13.06 7.51
C LYS A 15 -11.74 12.52 8.71
N GLY A 16 -11.04 11.96 9.70
CA GLY A 16 -11.65 11.37 10.89
C GLY A 16 -12.16 9.94 10.73
N GLN A 17 -12.19 9.38 9.52
CA GLN A 17 -12.47 7.96 9.30
C GLN A 17 -11.25 7.09 9.60
N ARG A 18 -11.47 5.78 9.71
CA ARG A 18 -10.42 4.78 9.98
C ARG A 18 -10.10 3.98 8.73
N LEU A 19 -8.81 3.93 8.43
CA LEU A 19 -8.22 3.20 7.30
C LEU A 19 -7.34 2.06 7.83
N LEU A 20 -7.60 0.83 7.41
CA LEU A 20 -6.67 -0.28 7.57
C LEU A 20 -5.92 -0.51 6.25
N VAL A 21 -4.59 -0.56 6.31
CA VAL A 21 -3.74 -0.88 5.16
C VAL A 21 -3.04 -2.20 5.41
N HIS A 22 -3.49 -3.27 4.74
CA HIS A 22 -2.79 -4.54 4.78
C HIS A 22 -1.52 -4.50 3.92
N GLY A 23 -0.42 -5.08 4.41
CA GLY A 23 0.87 -5.02 3.71
C GLY A 23 1.39 -3.58 3.56
N ALA A 24 1.23 -2.79 4.62
CA ALA A 24 1.51 -1.36 4.65
C ALA A 24 2.97 -1.00 4.36
N SER A 25 3.94 -1.90 4.58
CA SER A 25 5.35 -1.64 4.25
C SER A 25 5.66 -1.78 2.75
N GLY A 26 4.71 -2.23 1.92
CA GLY A 26 4.86 -2.24 0.47
C GLY A 26 4.78 -0.83 -0.14
N GLY A 27 5.22 -0.67 -1.40
CA GLY A 27 5.19 0.64 -2.07
C GLY A 27 3.79 1.27 -2.18
N VAL A 28 2.75 0.48 -2.48
CA VAL A 28 1.37 1.00 -2.46
C VAL A 28 0.90 1.27 -1.03
N GLY A 29 1.27 0.39 -0.08
CA GLY A 29 0.93 0.53 1.33
C GLY A 29 1.47 1.82 1.94
N LEU A 30 2.77 2.10 1.79
CA LEU A 30 3.41 3.30 2.32
C LEU A 30 2.81 4.56 1.71
N ALA A 31 2.58 4.57 0.39
CA ALA A 31 1.92 5.69 -0.26
C ALA A 31 0.50 5.92 0.28
N ALA A 32 -0.28 4.85 0.53
CA ALA A 32 -1.62 4.96 1.12
C ALA A 32 -1.55 5.50 2.55
N VAL A 33 -0.62 4.99 3.37
CA VAL A 33 -0.42 5.42 4.76
C VAL A 33 -0.08 6.91 4.82
N GLN A 34 0.94 7.34 4.06
CA GLN A 34 1.42 8.72 4.10
C GLN A 34 0.34 9.71 3.65
N MET A 35 -0.32 9.44 2.50
CA MET A 35 -1.35 10.35 1.99
C MET A 35 -2.58 10.39 2.91
N ALA A 36 -3.01 9.27 3.46
CA ALA A 36 -4.16 9.24 4.37
C ALA A 36 -3.85 9.94 5.71
N ALA A 37 -2.63 9.77 6.24
CA ALA A 37 -2.19 10.45 7.45
C ALA A 37 -2.17 11.98 7.27
N GLU A 38 -1.68 12.47 6.13
CA GLU A 38 -1.67 13.90 5.79
C GLU A 38 -3.09 14.50 5.73
N GLU A 39 -4.07 13.72 5.27
CA GLU A 39 -5.49 14.13 5.18
C GLU A 39 -6.26 13.97 6.50
N GLY A 40 -5.59 13.59 7.60
CA GLY A 40 -6.19 13.46 8.93
C GLY A 40 -7.09 12.23 9.09
N VAL A 41 -6.82 11.16 8.34
CA VAL A 41 -7.43 9.84 8.53
C VAL A 41 -6.70 9.11 9.66
N THR A 42 -7.42 8.32 10.46
CA THR A 42 -6.77 7.40 11.41
C THR A 42 -6.29 6.16 10.66
N VAL A 43 -4.98 6.02 10.51
CA VAL A 43 -4.36 4.95 9.71
C VAL A 43 -3.81 3.85 10.61
N VAL A 44 -4.24 2.62 10.33
CA VAL A 44 -3.70 1.40 10.92
C VAL A 44 -3.01 0.60 9.82
N GLY A 45 -1.76 0.21 10.03
CA GLY A 45 -0.99 -0.56 9.05
C GLY A 45 -0.67 -1.98 9.54
N THR A 46 -0.55 -2.93 8.62
CA THR A 46 0.01 -4.25 8.96
C THR A 46 1.29 -4.53 8.18
N ALA A 47 2.26 -5.16 8.83
CA ALA A 47 3.50 -5.61 8.20
C ALA A 47 4.02 -6.91 8.82
N GLY A 48 5.10 -7.49 8.27
CA GLY A 48 5.53 -8.85 8.60
C GLY A 48 6.72 -8.95 9.57
N THR A 49 7.44 -7.85 9.81
CA THR A 49 8.64 -7.77 10.66
C THR A 49 8.61 -6.49 11.48
N GLU A 50 9.37 -6.44 12.57
CA GLU A 50 9.42 -5.24 13.43
C GLU A 50 10.03 -4.04 12.69
N GLU A 51 11.03 -4.28 11.85
CA GLU A 51 11.66 -3.26 11.01
C GLU A 51 10.64 -2.65 10.04
N SER A 52 9.84 -3.49 9.37
CA SER A 52 8.77 -3.00 8.50
C SER A 52 7.67 -2.25 9.28
N LEU A 53 7.32 -2.70 10.49
CA LEU A 53 6.32 -2.01 11.32
C LEU A 53 6.80 -0.63 11.72
N GLU A 54 8.08 -0.50 12.09
CA GLU A 54 8.66 0.79 12.46
C GLU A 54 8.69 1.75 11.26
N ILE A 55 9.01 1.26 10.06
CA ILE A 55 8.91 2.06 8.85
C ILE A 55 7.48 2.55 8.63
N VAL A 56 6.48 1.68 8.77
CA VAL A 56 5.07 2.07 8.59
C VAL A 56 4.65 3.13 9.63
N ARG A 57 5.09 2.98 10.89
CA ARG A 57 4.84 3.94 11.97
C ARG A 57 5.46 5.31 11.68
N GLN A 58 6.74 5.34 11.28
CA GLN A 58 7.45 6.58 10.93
C GLN A 58 6.82 7.32 9.74
N ASN A 59 6.12 6.58 8.88
CA ASN A 59 5.45 7.11 7.68
C ASN A 59 3.99 7.51 7.89
N GLY A 60 3.52 7.58 9.14
CA GLY A 60 2.25 8.22 9.48
C GLY A 60 1.16 7.28 9.97
N ALA A 61 1.41 5.97 10.06
CA ALA A 61 0.45 5.08 10.71
C ALA A 61 0.31 5.41 12.19
N ASN A 62 -0.92 5.58 12.67
CA ASN A 62 -1.22 5.79 14.08
C ASN A 62 -0.90 4.53 14.89
N GLU A 63 -1.16 3.36 14.30
CA GLU A 63 -0.89 2.07 14.90
C GLU A 63 -0.48 1.04 13.86
N VAL A 64 0.27 0.02 14.30
CA VAL A 64 0.78 -1.03 13.43
C VAL A 64 0.65 -2.40 14.08
N PHE A 65 0.36 -3.41 13.26
CA PHE A 65 0.16 -4.80 13.69
C PHE A 65 0.98 -5.77 12.86
N ASN A 66 1.63 -6.73 13.52
CA ASN A 66 2.34 -7.79 12.81
C ASN A 66 1.34 -8.83 12.29
N HIS A 67 1.14 -8.91 10.96
CA HIS A 67 0.20 -9.87 10.37
C HIS A 67 0.69 -11.34 10.43
N ARG A 68 1.91 -11.58 10.88
CA ARG A 68 2.45 -12.93 11.15
C ARG A 68 2.21 -13.39 12.59
N THR A 69 1.83 -12.48 13.49
CA THR A 69 1.51 -12.82 14.87
C THR A 69 0.14 -13.51 14.95
N SER A 70 0.10 -14.66 15.63
CA SER A 70 -1.17 -15.37 15.85
C SER A 70 -2.16 -14.50 16.62
N GLY A 71 -3.42 -14.47 16.17
CA GLY A 71 -4.48 -13.70 16.82
C GLY A 71 -4.49 -12.20 16.52
N TYR A 72 -3.66 -11.69 15.60
CA TYR A 72 -3.64 -10.25 15.28
C TYR A 72 -5.00 -9.70 14.79
N ILE A 73 -5.81 -10.53 14.11
CA ILE A 73 -7.17 -10.17 13.67
C ILE A 73 -8.08 -9.96 14.89
N ASP A 74 -8.02 -10.83 15.89
CA ASP A 74 -8.81 -10.68 17.12
C ASP A 74 -8.35 -9.47 17.93
N GLU A 75 -7.04 -9.18 17.90
CA GLU A 75 -6.48 -7.98 18.48
C GLU A 75 -7.03 -6.71 17.82
N LEU A 76 -7.06 -6.68 16.48
CA LEU A 76 -7.65 -5.59 15.69
C LEU A 76 -9.13 -5.40 16.05
N LYS A 77 -9.93 -6.47 16.10
CA LYS A 77 -11.35 -6.39 16.49
C LYS A 77 -11.53 -5.83 17.90
N ARG A 78 -10.70 -6.25 18.85
CA ARG A 78 -10.77 -5.78 20.24
C ARG A 78 -10.43 -4.30 20.35
N LYS A 79 -9.45 -3.82 19.58
CA LYS A 79 -8.99 -2.43 19.64
C LYS A 79 -9.84 -1.48 18.80
N TYR A 80 -10.43 -1.98 17.72
CA TYR A 80 -11.29 -1.24 16.81
C TYR A 80 -12.67 -1.91 16.74
N PRO A 81 -13.45 -1.90 17.84
CA PRO A 81 -14.74 -2.60 17.90
C PRO A 81 -15.78 -2.05 16.91
N ASP A 82 -15.70 -0.77 16.55
CA ASP A 82 -16.59 -0.18 15.53
C ASP A 82 -16.06 -0.34 14.09
N GLY A 83 -14.95 -1.05 13.91
CA GLY A 83 -14.39 -1.43 12.61
C GLY A 83 -13.72 -0.32 11.80
N PHE A 84 -13.36 -0.62 10.55
CA PHE A 84 -12.69 0.28 9.60
C PHE A 84 -13.64 0.75 8.50
N ASP A 85 -13.61 2.05 8.18
CA ASP A 85 -14.38 2.63 7.09
C ASP A 85 -13.87 2.20 5.72
N LEU A 86 -12.55 2.02 5.60
CA LEU A 86 -11.90 1.50 4.40
C LEU A 86 -10.76 0.55 4.77
N ILE A 87 -10.69 -0.57 4.06
CA ILE A 87 -9.56 -1.50 4.09
C ILE A 87 -8.92 -1.51 2.72
N VAL A 88 -7.60 -1.29 2.65
CA VAL A 88 -6.82 -1.42 1.40
C VAL A 88 -6.10 -2.76 1.44
N GLU A 89 -6.52 -3.68 0.57
CA GLU A 89 -6.13 -5.09 0.63
C GLU A 89 -5.13 -5.46 -0.48
N MET A 90 -3.96 -5.99 -0.08
CA MET A 90 -2.86 -6.36 -0.99
C MET A 90 -2.80 -7.87 -1.30
N SER A 91 -3.51 -8.69 -0.53
CA SER A 91 -3.47 -10.15 -0.52
C SER A 91 -4.88 -10.72 -0.28
N ALA A 92 -5.85 -10.35 -1.13
CA ALA A 92 -7.27 -10.68 -0.92
C ALA A 92 -7.54 -12.19 -0.78
N HIS A 93 -6.83 -13.04 -1.54
CA HIS A 93 -6.85 -14.50 -1.38
C HIS A 93 -6.57 -15.00 0.05
N THR A 94 -5.88 -14.21 0.87
CA THR A 94 -5.53 -14.51 2.27
C THR A 94 -6.49 -13.86 3.26
N ASN A 95 -6.80 -12.57 3.07
CA ASN A 95 -7.41 -11.75 4.14
C ASN A 95 -8.88 -11.43 3.94
N LEU A 96 -9.43 -11.53 2.72
CA LEU A 96 -10.72 -10.90 2.39
C LEU A 96 -11.88 -11.36 3.28
N ALA A 97 -11.90 -12.62 3.70
CA ALA A 97 -12.92 -13.13 4.62
C ALA A 97 -12.84 -12.45 6.01
N ASN A 98 -11.63 -12.25 6.54
CA ASN A 98 -11.41 -11.55 7.80
C ASN A 98 -11.67 -10.05 7.67
N ASP A 99 -11.35 -9.46 6.51
CA ASP A 99 -11.60 -8.03 6.26
C ASP A 99 -13.07 -7.67 6.47
N PHE A 100 -14.01 -8.54 6.05
CA PHE A 100 -15.44 -8.30 6.25
C PHE A 100 -15.83 -8.19 7.72
N GLU A 101 -15.14 -8.91 8.59
CA GLU A 101 -15.35 -8.87 10.03
C GLU A 101 -14.75 -7.60 10.66
N LEU A 102 -13.71 -7.05 10.05
CA LEU A 102 -13.04 -5.82 10.47
C LEU A 102 -13.72 -4.53 9.98
N LEU A 103 -14.64 -4.59 9.00
CA LEU A 103 -15.33 -3.41 8.50
C LEU A 103 -16.24 -2.75 9.54
N ALA A 104 -16.31 -1.43 9.50
CA ALA A 104 -17.39 -0.66 10.10
C ALA A 104 -18.70 -0.88 9.32
N PRO A 105 -19.88 -0.54 9.88
CA PRO A 105 -21.10 -0.39 9.08
C PRO A 105 -20.83 0.56 7.90
N LYS A 106 -21.25 0.15 6.70
CA LYS A 106 -21.02 0.81 5.40
C LYS A 106 -19.55 0.90 4.99
N GLY A 107 -18.67 0.19 5.67
CA GLY A 107 -17.26 0.12 5.33
C GLY A 107 -17.02 -0.55 3.99
N GLN A 108 -15.82 -0.33 3.43
CA GLN A 108 -15.45 -0.83 2.11
C GLN A 108 -14.11 -1.55 2.11
N VAL A 109 -13.96 -2.57 1.25
CA VAL A 109 -12.65 -3.19 0.95
C VAL A 109 -12.24 -2.83 -0.48
N ALA A 110 -11.08 -2.19 -0.60
CA ALA A 110 -10.41 -1.91 -1.86
C ALA A 110 -9.41 -3.03 -2.17
N ILE A 111 -9.74 -3.93 -3.10
CA ILE A 111 -8.84 -5.00 -3.54
C ILE A 111 -7.82 -4.42 -4.51
N VAL A 112 -6.58 -4.29 -4.03
CA VAL A 112 -5.43 -3.84 -4.83
C VAL A 112 -4.58 -5.01 -5.30
N GLY A 113 -4.48 -6.07 -4.50
CA GLY A 113 -3.67 -7.24 -4.82
C GLY A 113 -4.35 -8.56 -4.50
N ASN A 114 -4.12 -9.54 -5.37
CA ASN A 114 -4.66 -10.89 -5.24
C ASN A 114 -3.78 -11.89 -6.00
N ARG A 115 -3.61 -13.12 -5.47
CA ARG A 115 -2.83 -14.20 -6.10
C ARG A 115 -3.56 -15.54 -6.14
N GLY A 116 -4.85 -15.58 -5.81
CA GLY A 116 -5.63 -16.83 -5.78
C GLY A 116 -7.12 -16.61 -5.53
N GLU A 117 -7.85 -17.70 -5.37
CA GLU A 117 -9.25 -17.67 -4.97
C GLU A 117 -9.41 -17.50 -3.45
N VAL A 118 -10.59 -17.07 -3.00
CA VAL A 118 -10.95 -16.96 -1.58
C VAL A 118 -12.40 -17.34 -1.37
N THR A 119 -12.65 -18.12 -0.32
CA THR A 119 -14.00 -18.36 0.17
C THR A 119 -14.44 -17.23 1.08
N ILE A 120 -15.61 -16.68 0.84
CA ILE A 120 -16.18 -15.58 1.62
C ILE A 120 -17.55 -15.95 2.18
N ASN A 121 -17.98 -15.25 3.22
CA ASN A 121 -19.35 -15.29 3.72
C ASN A 121 -20.09 -13.98 3.34
N PRO A 122 -20.93 -13.98 2.29
CA PRO A 122 -21.64 -12.78 1.86
C PRO A 122 -22.57 -12.18 2.91
N ARG A 123 -23.04 -12.97 3.89
CA ARG A 123 -23.88 -12.47 4.99
C ARG A 123 -23.14 -11.40 5.80
N ALA A 124 -21.82 -11.50 5.95
CA ALA A 124 -21.03 -10.51 6.67
C ALA A 124 -21.11 -9.11 6.02
N LEU A 125 -21.13 -9.05 4.69
CA LEU A 125 -21.34 -7.79 3.96
C LEU A 125 -22.77 -7.27 4.13
N MET A 126 -23.77 -8.16 3.98
CA MET A 126 -25.19 -7.80 4.12
C MET A 126 -25.48 -7.17 5.49
N MET A 127 -24.96 -7.76 6.58
CA MET A 127 -25.20 -7.29 7.94
C MET A 127 -24.61 -5.90 8.22
N LYS A 128 -23.62 -5.47 7.44
CA LYS A 128 -22.95 -4.18 7.59
C LYS A 128 -23.30 -3.20 6.49
N GLU A 129 -24.12 -3.57 5.49
CA GLU A 129 -24.27 -2.81 4.24
C GLU A 129 -22.91 -2.45 3.61
N ALA A 130 -21.92 -3.34 3.77
CA ALA A 130 -20.56 -3.11 3.34
C ALA A 130 -20.38 -3.41 1.85
N SER A 131 -19.28 -2.91 1.27
CA SER A 131 -18.96 -3.11 -0.14
C SER A 131 -17.52 -3.56 -0.37
N VAL A 132 -17.30 -4.19 -1.53
CA VAL A 132 -15.97 -4.63 -1.98
C VAL A 132 -15.82 -4.16 -3.41
N PHE A 133 -14.68 -3.57 -3.75
CA PHE A 133 -14.40 -3.12 -5.11
C PHE A 133 -12.96 -3.39 -5.52
N GLY A 134 -12.76 -3.65 -6.80
CA GLY A 134 -11.44 -3.84 -7.38
C GLY A 134 -10.77 -2.52 -7.73
N VAL A 135 -9.45 -2.45 -7.54
CA VAL A 135 -8.62 -1.31 -7.94
C VAL A 135 -7.66 -1.76 -9.02
N MET A 136 -7.92 -1.33 -10.26
CA MET A 136 -6.99 -1.54 -11.38
C MET A 136 -6.56 -0.19 -11.93
N LEU A 137 -5.27 0.13 -11.81
CA LEU A 137 -4.74 1.43 -12.23
C LEU A 137 -4.92 1.66 -13.74
N MET A 138 -4.79 0.59 -14.54
CA MET A 138 -4.92 0.65 -16.01
C MET A 138 -6.33 1.04 -16.48
N ASN A 139 -7.35 0.98 -15.62
CA ASN A 139 -8.71 1.40 -15.93
C ASN A 139 -8.93 2.92 -15.68
N SER A 140 -7.87 3.68 -15.40
CA SER A 140 -7.96 5.11 -15.13
C SER A 140 -8.17 5.90 -16.42
N ILE A 141 -9.17 6.78 -16.41
CA ILE A 141 -9.41 7.74 -17.50
C ILE A 141 -8.63 9.04 -17.26
N THR A 142 -8.61 9.94 -18.24
CA THR A 142 -7.86 11.20 -18.17
C THR A 142 -8.15 12.01 -16.91
N SER A 143 -9.41 12.11 -16.49
CA SER A 143 -9.79 12.84 -15.26
C SER A 143 -9.21 12.22 -13.99
N ASP A 144 -9.07 10.89 -13.95
CA ASP A 144 -8.50 10.17 -12.82
C ASP A 144 -7.01 10.46 -12.68
N TRP A 145 -6.29 10.46 -13.81
CA TRP A 145 -4.87 10.82 -13.85
C TRP A 145 -4.64 12.26 -13.43
N LEU A 146 -5.47 13.20 -13.92
CA LEU A 146 -5.37 14.59 -13.54
C LEU A 146 -5.61 14.79 -12.04
N ALA A 147 -6.65 14.15 -11.49
CA ALA A 147 -6.96 14.22 -10.06
C ALA A 147 -5.80 13.64 -9.22
N ALA A 148 -5.26 12.49 -9.61
CA ALA A 148 -4.18 11.84 -8.91
C ALA A 148 -2.87 12.64 -8.97
N SER A 149 -2.48 13.15 -10.14
CA SER A 149 -1.30 14.01 -10.29
C SER A 149 -1.43 15.29 -9.47
N SER A 150 -2.58 15.95 -9.52
CA SER A 150 -2.82 17.18 -8.75
C SER A 150 -2.71 16.93 -7.24
N HIS A 151 -3.30 15.84 -6.75
CA HIS A 151 -3.21 15.45 -5.34
C HIS A 151 -1.78 15.12 -4.93
N ILE A 152 -1.08 14.29 -5.70
CA ILE A 152 0.29 13.85 -5.39
C ILE A 152 1.27 15.03 -5.42
N SER A 153 1.16 15.93 -6.40
CA SER A 153 2.01 17.14 -6.44
C SER A 153 1.76 18.03 -5.22
N ARG A 154 0.49 18.26 -4.85
CA ARG A 154 0.15 19.00 -3.63
C ARG A 154 0.71 18.29 -2.40
N PHE A 155 0.53 16.98 -2.29
CA PHE A 155 1.01 16.16 -1.18
C PHE A 155 2.53 16.29 -1.01
N PHE A 156 3.32 16.26 -2.09
CA PHE A 156 4.77 16.43 -1.96
C PHE A 156 5.21 17.84 -1.56
N CYS A 157 4.49 18.88 -2.00
CA CYS A 157 4.85 20.26 -1.62
C CYS A 157 4.30 20.69 -0.25
N THR A 158 3.35 19.95 0.34
CA THR A 158 2.73 20.29 1.64
C THR A 158 3.07 19.33 2.76
N SER A 159 3.28 18.05 2.47
CA SER A 159 3.59 17.04 3.48
C SER A 159 5.08 16.96 3.77
N LYS A 160 5.39 16.46 4.96
CA LYS A 160 6.75 16.06 5.36
C LYS A 160 7.17 14.68 4.82
N PHE A 161 6.24 13.92 4.26
CA PHE A 161 6.48 12.54 3.86
C PHE A 161 7.19 12.47 2.51
N ARG A 162 8.04 11.46 2.33
CA ARG A 162 8.83 11.23 1.11
C ARG A 162 8.76 9.77 0.69
N PRO A 163 8.98 9.46 -0.60
CA PRO A 163 9.06 8.07 -1.03
C PRO A 163 10.14 7.32 -0.25
N VAL A 164 9.80 6.14 0.29
CA VAL A 164 10.75 5.29 1.01
C VAL A 164 11.41 4.35 0.03
N ILE A 165 12.72 4.50 -0.14
CA ILE A 165 13.53 3.62 -0.98
C ILE A 165 14.05 2.48 -0.13
N ALA A 166 13.55 1.26 -0.37
CA ALA A 166 14.04 0.08 0.33
C ALA A 166 15.46 -0.29 -0.13
N ARG A 167 15.69 -0.30 -1.45
CA ARG A 167 16.94 -0.73 -2.10
C ARG A 167 17.13 -0.07 -3.45
N THR A 168 18.38 0.02 -3.85
CA THR A 168 18.81 0.40 -5.20
C THR A 168 19.69 -0.72 -5.75
N TYR A 169 19.49 -1.06 -7.02
CA TYR A 169 20.29 -2.07 -7.71
C TYR A 169 20.93 -1.43 -8.94
N PRO A 170 22.19 -1.75 -9.26
CA PRO A 170 22.75 -1.42 -10.56
C PRO A 170 22.02 -2.23 -11.64
N LEU A 171 21.97 -1.70 -12.87
CA LEU A 171 21.17 -2.28 -13.95
C LEU A 171 21.55 -3.73 -14.27
N GLU A 172 22.82 -4.08 -14.10
CA GLU A 172 23.36 -5.43 -14.31
C GLU A 172 22.78 -6.45 -13.32
N SER A 173 22.26 -5.98 -12.17
CA SER A 173 21.63 -6.82 -11.14
C SER A 173 20.10 -6.90 -11.29
N LEU A 174 19.54 -6.54 -12.45
CA LEU A 174 18.10 -6.54 -12.70
C LEU A 174 17.43 -7.88 -12.38
N SER A 175 18.07 -9.00 -12.72
CA SER A 175 17.51 -10.33 -12.43
C SER A 175 17.39 -10.56 -10.92
N SER A 176 18.45 -10.24 -10.16
CA SER A 176 18.44 -10.37 -8.70
C SER A 176 17.40 -9.46 -8.05
N ALA A 177 17.25 -8.23 -8.55
CA ALA A 177 16.20 -7.32 -8.10
C ALA A 177 14.78 -7.90 -8.29
N HIS A 178 14.52 -8.57 -9.42
CA HIS A 178 13.24 -9.24 -9.66
C HIS A 178 13.02 -10.40 -8.70
N THR A 179 14.02 -11.28 -8.53
CA THR A 179 13.95 -12.40 -7.58
C THR A 179 13.66 -11.90 -6.16
N ASP A 180 14.39 -10.88 -5.70
CA ASP A 180 14.20 -10.33 -4.37
C ASP A 180 12.77 -9.82 -4.14
N ILE A 181 12.15 -9.14 -5.11
CA ILE A 181 10.76 -8.66 -4.96
C ILE A 181 9.74 -9.80 -4.93
N MET A 182 9.98 -10.86 -5.70
CA MET A 182 9.05 -11.98 -5.83
C MET A 182 9.12 -12.93 -4.63
N ASP A 183 10.32 -13.19 -4.14
CA ASP A 183 10.59 -14.20 -3.12
C ASP A 183 10.68 -13.59 -1.71
N SER A 184 11.03 -12.31 -1.59
CA SER A 184 11.03 -11.67 -0.27
C SER A 184 9.61 -11.55 0.28
N LYS A 185 9.43 -12.09 1.48
CA LYS A 185 8.21 -11.86 2.27
C LYS A 185 8.23 -10.50 2.98
N ASP A 186 9.37 -9.80 2.95
CA ASP A 186 9.56 -8.47 3.53
C ASP A 186 10.64 -7.69 2.77
N LYS A 187 10.32 -6.44 2.38
CA LYS A 187 11.19 -5.59 1.56
C LYS A 187 12.30 -4.92 2.36
N PHE A 188 12.16 -4.86 3.68
CA PHE A 188 13.08 -4.19 4.59
C PHE A 188 13.83 -5.18 5.50
N ASP A 189 13.75 -6.49 5.22
CA ASP A 189 14.54 -7.50 5.94
C ASP A 189 16.04 -7.17 5.83
N ALA A 190 16.65 -6.95 7.00
CA ALA A 190 18.05 -6.58 7.15
C ALA A 190 19.03 -7.70 6.79
N ASN A 191 18.57 -8.95 6.69
CA ASN A 191 19.41 -10.11 6.38
C ASN A 191 19.57 -10.39 4.88
N LEU A 192 18.91 -9.61 4.03
CA LEU A 192 19.04 -9.76 2.58
C LEU A 192 20.32 -9.07 2.07
N PRO A 193 21.08 -9.70 1.15
CA PRO A 193 22.37 -9.18 0.69
C PRO A 193 22.24 -7.86 -0.09
N ASN A 194 23.32 -7.08 -0.13
CA ASN A 194 23.49 -5.83 -0.91
C ASN A 194 22.69 -4.60 -0.44
N LEU A 195 22.49 -4.44 0.87
CA LEU A 195 21.93 -3.21 1.45
C LEU A 195 22.95 -2.05 1.43
N GLU A 196 22.88 -1.18 0.43
CA GLU A 196 23.33 0.20 0.57
C GLU A 196 22.15 1.06 1.06
N LYS A 197 22.18 1.45 2.34
CA LYS A 197 21.23 2.45 2.87
C LYS A 197 21.62 3.82 2.30
N LYS A 198 20.82 4.36 1.38
CA LYS A 198 20.88 5.80 1.06
C LYS A 198 19.78 6.54 1.81
N GLU A 199 20.18 7.38 2.76
CA GLU A 199 19.33 8.44 3.30
C GLU A 199 19.21 9.54 2.22
N GLY A 200 18.29 9.34 1.28
CA GLY A 200 17.97 10.33 0.26
C GLY A 200 16.90 11.30 0.77
N LEU A 201 17.31 12.35 1.48
CA LEU A 201 16.47 13.54 1.67
C LEU A 201 16.36 14.25 0.32
N MET A 202 15.21 14.11 -0.37
CA MET A 202 14.85 15.07 -1.41
C MET A 202 14.78 16.46 -0.77
N SER A 203 15.67 17.35 -1.23
CA SER A 203 15.76 18.74 -0.80
C SER A 203 14.44 19.48 -1.03
N GLN A 204 14.28 20.57 -0.28
CA GLN A 204 13.01 21.28 -0.05
C GLN A 204 12.53 22.14 -1.23
N GLU A 205 13.01 21.89 -2.44
CA GLU A 205 12.65 22.67 -3.62
C GLU A 205 11.51 21.97 -4.36
N CYS A 206 10.35 22.61 -4.39
CA CYS A 206 9.19 22.25 -5.24
C CYS A 206 9.52 22.62 -6.70
N GLU A 207 10.71 22.26 -7.17
CA GLU A 207 11.11 22.22 -8.57
C GLU A 207 11.31 20.75 -8.92
N LEU A 208 10.37 20.20 -9.69
CA LEU A 208 10.51 18.88 -10.31
C LEU A 208 11.56 19.00 -11.42
N GLU A 209 12.85 19.04 -11.08
CA GLU A 209 13.89 18.81 -12.07
C GLU A 209 13.78 17.39 -12.62
N PRO A 210 13.95 17.17 -13.94
CA PRO A 210 13.94 15.86 -14.54
C PRO A 210 15.26 15.16 -14.24
N ALA A 211 15.47 14.74 -13.00
CA ALA A 211 16.56 13.83 -12.66
C ALA A 211 16.22 12.45 -13.24
N ILE A 212 16.73 12.19 -14.45
CA ILE A 212 16.79 10.86 -15.06
C ILE A 212 17.87 10.07 -14.32
N ASP A 213 17.59 9.73 -13.07
CA ASP A 213 18.22 8.61 -12.40
C ASP A 213 17.14 7.55 -12.23
N LEU A 214 17.42 6.38 -12.80
CA LEU A 214 16.50 5.26 -12.96
C LEU A 214 16.08 4.71 -11.58
N ILE A 215 15.10 5.33 -10.92
CA ILE A 215 14.48 4.80 -9.69
C ILE A 215 13.41 3.79 -10.09
N ILE A 216 13.83 2.55 -10.29
CA ILE A 216 12.98 1.36 -10.24
C ILE A 216 13.32 0.75 -8.87
N ILE A 217 12.42 0.65 -7.90
CA ILE A 217 11.42 -0.42 -7.79
C ILE A 217 10.21 0.09 -6.97
N ALA A 218 9.09 0.30 -7.64
CA ALA A 218 7.77 0.15 -7.05
C ALA A 218 6.78 -0.07 -8.19
N LEU A 219 6.53 -1.34 -8.53
CA LEU A 219 5.34 -1.91 -9.19
C LEU A 219 5.79 -3.16 -9.97
N HIS A 220 5.61 -4.33 -9.35
CA HIS A 220 5.45 -5.56 -10.11
C HIS A 220 4.11 -6.15 -9.71
N ASN A 221 3.11 -5.94 -10.57
CA ASN A 221 1.97 -6.83 -10.72
C ASN A 221 1.54 -6.76 -12.19
N THR A 222 1.48 -7.95 -12.79
CA THR A 222 0.91 -8.32 -14.10
C THR A 222 1.64 -7.85 -15.37
N CYS A 223 2.44 -8.72 -15.99
CA CYS A 223 2.15 -9.27 -17.32
C CYS A 223 3.20 -10.31 -17.77
N ASN A 224 2.73 -11.51 -18.07
CA ASN A 224 3.48 -12.56 -18.75
C ASN A 224 3.74 -12.17 -20.23
N HIS A 225 4.90 -12.62 -20.74
CA HIS A 225 5.32 -12.73 -22.15
C HIS A 225 5.75 -11.44 -22.87
N TRP A 226 7.06 -11.27 -22.97
CA TRP A 226 7.70 -10.59 -24.09
C TRP A 226 8.90 -11.42 -24.56
N THR A 227 8.84 -11.93 -25.79
CA THR A 227 9.99 -12.48 -26.51
C THR A 227 10.81 -11.33 -27.08
N ILE A 228 12.10 -11.29 -26.76
CA ILE A 228 13.04 -10.32 -27.33
C ILE A 228 13.39 -10.80 -28.75
N GLY A 229 12.89 -10.08 -29.75
CA GLY A 229 13.44 -10.12 -31.11
C GLY A 229 14.65 -9.20 -31.18
N THR A 230 15.81 -9.74 -31.50
CA THR A 230 17.00 -8.97 -31.87
C THR A 230 16.92 -8.57 -33.35
N PRO A 231 17.55 -7.46 -33.78
CA PRO A 231 17.96 -7.29 -35.17
C PRO A 231 19.02 -8.33 -35.56
#